data_AF-A0A559GJX9-F1
#
_entry.id   AF-A0A559GJX9-F1
#
_cell.length_a   1.000
_cell.length_b   1.000
_cell.length_c   1.000
_cell.angle_alpha   90.00
_cell.angle_beta   90.00
_cell.angle_gamma   90.00
#
_symmetry.space_group_name_H-M   'P 1'
#
loop_
_entity.id
_entity.type
_entity.pdbx_description
1 polymer ?
#
loop_
_entity_poly.entity_id
_entity_poly.type
_entity_poly.pdbx_seq_one_letter_code
_entity_poly.pdbx_strand_id
1 'polypeptide(L)' 'MIVSIISQGMVWAILGLGIFMTFRILNFPDMTTEGSFPLGGAVAVTLITQGVNPFLATLAAVGAGCLAGMATGLLYT' A
#
# COMPACT_ATOMS: atom_id res chain seq x y z
N MET A 1 11.16 4.48 22.22
CA MET A 1 11.52 3.31 21.39
C MET A 1 10.41 2.27 21.29
N ILE A 2 9.89 1.73 22.40
CA ILE A 2 8.88 0.65 22.40
C ILE A 2 7.60 1.00 21.61
N VAL A 3 7.03 2.20 21.81
CA VAL A 3 5.80 2.63 21.12
C VAL A 3 5.97 2.68 19.60
N SER A 4 7.10 3.21 19.11
CA SER A 4 7.38 3.27 17.67
C SER A 4 7.48 1.87 17.07
N ILE A 5 8.20 0.95 17.72
CA ILE A 5 8.35 -0.44 17.23
C ILE A 5 7.00 -1.13 17.12
N ILE A 6 6.14 -0.99 18.14
CA ILE A 6 4.80 -1.58 18.12
C ILE A 6 3.95 -0.96 16.99
N SER A 7 3.97 0.38 16.85
CA SER A 7 3.20 1.06 15.81
C SER A 7 3.65 0.67 14.40
N GLN A 8 4.95 0.64 14.12
CA GLN A 8 5.47 0.18 12.84
C GLN A 8 5.12 -1.28 12.61
N GLY A 9 5.28 -2.15 13.62
CA GLY A 9 4.98 -3.58 13.53
C GLY A 9 3.52 -3.84 13.13
N MET A 10 2.57 -3.10 13.71
CA MET A 10 1.15 -3.20 13.34
C MET A 10 0.90 -2.79 11.89
N VAL A 11 1.59 -1.74 11.42
CA VAL A 11 1.47 -1.27 10.04
C VAL A 11 2.08 -2.29 9.05
N TRP A 12 3.27 -2.82 9.35
CA TRP A 12 3.93 -3.85 8.54
C TRP A 12 3.20 -5.20 8.55
N ALA A 13 2.41 -5.51 9.59
CA ALA A 13 1.60 -6.73 9.63
C ALA A 13 0.57 -6.78 8.49
N ILE A 14 -0.03 -5.64 8.14
CA ILE A 14 -0.99 -5.55 7.02
C ILE A 14 -0.29 -5.82 5.69
N LEU A 15 0.94 -5.32 5.50
CA LEU A 15 1.75 -5.64 4.33
C LEU A 15 2.02 -7.16 4.23
N GLY A 16 2.38 -7.78 5.36
CA GLY A 16 2.61 -9.22 5.43
C GLY A 16 1.39 -10.04 5.01
N LEU A 17 0.18 -9.60 5.36
CA LEU A 17 -1.07 -10.23 4.92
C LEU A 17 -1.28 -10.13 3.39
N GLY A 18 -0.92 -8.99 2.78
CA GLY A 18 -0.99 -8.81 1.33
C GLY A 18 -0.04 -9.75 0.59
N ILE A 19 1.21 -9.84 1.05
CA ILE A 19 2.23 -10.75 0.49
C ILE A 19 1.79 -12.21 0.67
N PHE A 20 1.21 -12.56 1.83
CA PHE A 20 0.66 -13.90 2.04
C PHE A 20 -0.43 -14.24 1.01
N MET A 21 -1.34 -13.31 0.74
CA MET A 21 -2.41 -13.50 -0.24
C MET A 21 -1.85 -13.81 -1.65
N THR A 22 -0.86 -13.05 -2.12
CA THR A 22 -0.30 -13.24 -3.46
C THR A 22 0.45 -14.57 -3.60
N PHE A 23 1.35 -14.86 -2.66
CA PHE A 23 2.20 -16.05 -2.72
C PHE A 23 1.48 -17.36 -2.37
N ARG A 24 0.52 -17.35 -1.43
CA ARG A 24 -0.10 -18.59 -0.92
C ARG A 24 -1.49 -18.86 -1.46
N ILE A 25 -2.30 -17.82 -1.69
CA ILE A 25 -3.67 -17.99 -2.19
C ILE A 25 -3.67 -17.93 -3.71
N LEU A 26 -3.07 -16.89 -4.29
CA LEU A 26 -3.00 -16.74 -5.74
C LEU A 26 -1.90 -17.60 -6.39
N ASN A 27 -0.93 -18.10 -5.61
CA ASN A 27 0.28 -18.78 -6.11
C ASN A 27 1.02 -17.98 -7.21
N PHE A 28 0.96 -16.64 -7.13
CA PHE A 28 1.62 -15.73 -8.05
C PHE A 28 2.62 -14.87 -7.28
N PRO A 29 3.93 -14.86 -7.64
CA PRO A 29 4.94 -14.10 -6.92
C PRO A 29 4.83 -12.60 -7.24
N ASP A 30 3.82 -11.95 -6.68
CA ASP A 30 3.58 -10.52 -6.87
C ASP A 30 4.29 -9.67 -5.80
N MET A 31 5.35 -8.99 -6.23
CA MET A 31 6.07 -7.98 -5.43
C MET A 31 5.42 -6.59 -5.47
N THR A 32 4.33 -6.39 -6.24
CA THR A 32 3.59 -5.12 -6.32
C THR A 32 3.05 -4.71 -4.96
N THR A 33 2.72 -5.68 -4.10
CA THR A 33 2.31 -5.42 -2.72
C THR A 33 3.37 -4.63 -1.94
N GLU A 34 4.65 -4.94 -2.11
CA GLU A 34 5.74 -4.22 -1.45
C GLU A 34 5.93 -2.80 -2.00
N GLY A 35 5.74 -2.59 -3.31
CA GLY A 35 5.87 -1.28 -3.95
C GLY A 35 4.66 -0.36 -3.79
N SER A 36 3.44 -0.90 -3.76
CA SER A 36 2.19 -0.14 -3.68
C SER A 36 1.92 0.44 -2.29
N PHE A 37 2.47 -0.16 -1.23
CA PHE A 37 2.36 0.35 0.13
C PHE A 37 3.07 1.71 0.34
N PRO A 38 4.38 1.87 0.04
CA PRO A 38 5.05 3.17 0.12
C PRO A 38 4.53 4.18 -0.92
N LEU A 39 4.04 3.71 -2.09
CA LEU A 39 3.36 4.57 -3.07
C LEU A 39 2.16 5.28 -2.45
N GLY A 40 1.28 4.56 -1.76
CA GLY A 40 0.12 5.15 -1.06
C GLY A 40 0.55 6.19 -0.02
N GLY A 41 1.59 5.89 0.76
CA GLY A 41 2.17 6.85 1.71
C GLY A 41 2.71 8.11 1.05
N ALA A 42 3.44 7.97 -0.06
CA ALA A 42 3.97 9.11 -0.82
C ALA A 42 2.84 9.99 -1.40
N VAL A 43 1.78 9.39 -1.93
CA VAL A 43 0.61 10.12 -2.46
C VAL A 43 -0.13 10.85 -1.33
N ALA A 44 -0.35 10.19 -0.18
CA ALA A 44 -1.00 10.83 0.95
C ALA A 44 -0.19 12.03 1.48
N VAL A 45 1.12 11.86 1.70
CA VAL A 45 1.99 12.93 2.22
C VAL A 45 2.09 14.08 1.25
N THR A 46 2.26 13.82 -0.04
CA THR A 46 2.36 14.89 -1.06
C THR A 46 1.07 15.72 -1.18
N LEU A 47 -0.10 15.09 -1.09
CA LEU A 47 -1.37 15.82 -1.11
C LEU A 47 -1.60 16.61 0.19
N ILE A 48 -1.24 16.04 1.34
CA ILE A 48 -1.35 16.73 2.63
C ILE A 48 -0.41 17.95 2.68
N THR A 49 0.83 17.85 2.18
CA THR A 49 1.76 18.98 2.14
C THR A 49 1.33 20.08 1.17
N GLN A 50 0.51 19.75 0.16
CA GLN A 50 -0.12 20.70 -0.74
C GLN A 50 -1.40 21.34 -0.19
N GLY A 51 -1.81 21.02 1.04
CA GLY A 51 -2.98 21.61 1.71
C GLY A 51 -4.31 20.93 1.37
N VAL A 52 -4.28 19.76 0.74
CA VAL A 52 -5.49 18.96 0.48
C VAL A 52 -6.01 18.37 1.78
N ASN A 53 -7.34 18.28 1.91
CA ASN A 53 -7.98 17.67 3.08
C ASN A 53 -7.45 16.23 3.30
N PRO A 54 -7.02 15.86 4.52
CA PRO A 54 -6.47 14.54 4.82
C PRO A 54 -7.36 13.36 4.41
N PHE A 55 -8.68 13.51 4.48
CA PHE A 55 -9.62 12.47 4.03
C PHE A 55 -9.56 12.26 2.52
N LEU A 56 -9.49 13.34 1.75
CA LEU A 56 -9.37 13.28 0.28
C LEU A 56 -8.00 12.73 -0.13
N ALA A 57 -6.94 13.13 0.56
CA ALA A 57 -5.59 12.63 0.34
C ALA A 57 -5.50 11.11 0.59
N THR A 58 -6.19 10.61 1.62
CA THR A 58 -6.25 9.17 1.91
C THR A 58 -7.02 8.41 0.83
N LEU A 59 -8.15 8.95 0.35
CA LEU A 59 -8.90 8.37 -0.77
C LEU A 59 -8.06 8.29 -2.05
N ALA A 60 -7.31 9.34 -2.35
CA ALA A 60 -6.40 9.36 -3.50
C ALA A 60 -5.25 8.34 -3.35
N ALA A 61 -4.71 8.17 -2.14
CA ALA A 61 -3.69 7.16 -1.85
C ALA A 61 -4.21 5.72 -2.04
N VAL A 62 -5.45 5.44 -1.62
CA VAL A 62 -6.11 4.15 -1.89
C VAL A 62 -6.27 3.94 -3.40
N GLY A 63 -6.72 4.97 -4.13
CA GLY A 63 -6.84 4.92 -5.59
C GLY A 63 -5.51 4.61 -6.29
N ALA A 64 -4.42 5.25 -5.87
CA ALA A 64 -3.08 4.99 -6.41
C ALA A 64 -2.63 3.53 -6.17
N GLY A 65 -2.89 2.98 -4.99
CA GLY A 65 -2.62 1.57 -4.68
C GLY A 65 -3.45 0.60 -5.53
N CYS A 66 -4.74 0.88 -5.71
CA CYS A 66 -5.61 0.09 -6.59
C CYS A 66 -5.14 0.13 -8.05
N LEU A 67 -4.70 1.28 -8.56
CA LEU A 67 -4.16 1.41 -9.91
C LEU A 67 -2.87 0.62 -10.09
N ALA A 68 -1.99 0.59 -9.09
CA ALA A 68 -0.79 -0.23 -9.11
C ALA A 68 -1.14 -1.74 -9.18
N GLY A 69 -2.08 -2.20 -8.35
CA GLY A 69 -2.55 -3.59 -8.40
C GLY A 69 -3.27 -3.94 -9.71
N MET A 70 -4.05 -3.01 -10.26
CA MET A 70 -4.70 -3.18 -11.56
C MET A 70 -3.68 -3.29 -12.70
N ALA A 71 -2.63 -2.48 -12.69
CA ALA A 71 -1.55 -2.55 -13.67
C ALA A 71 -0.89 -3.95 -13.66
N THR A 72 -0.60 -4.49 -12.47
CA THR A 72 -0.04 -5.84 -12.35
C THR A 72 -1.01 -6.92 -12.80
N GLY A 73 -2.29 -6.80 -12.45
CA GLY A 73 -3.34 -7.69 -12.94
C GLY A 73 -3.43 -7.70 -14.46
N LEU A 74 -3.40 -6.53 -15.11
CA LEU A 74 -3.42 -6.40 -16.56
C LEU A 74 -2.16 -6.94 -17.26
N LEU A 75 -1.00 -6.87 -16.61
CA LEU A 75 0.23 -7.45 -17.14
C LEU A 75 0.27 -8.97 -17.01
N TYR A 76 -0.50 -9.53 -16.06
CA TYR A 76 -0.53 -10.97 -15.78
C TYR A 76 -1.65 -11.73 -16.54
N THR A 77 -2.68 -11.03 -17.02
CA THR A 77 -3.69 -11.57 -17.95
C THR A 77 -3.13 -11.78 -19.35
#